data_AF-A0AAW0XFE1-F1
#
_entry.id   AF-A0AAW0XFE1-F1
#
_cell.length_a   1.000
_cell.length_b   1.000
_cell.length_c   1.000
_cell.angle_alpha   90.00
_cell.angle_beta   90.00
_cell.angle_gamma   90.00
#
_symmetry.space_group_name_H-M   'P 1'
#
loop_
_entity.id
_entity.type
_entity.pdbx_description
1 polymer ?
#
loop_
_entity_poly.entity_id
_entity_poly.type
_entity_poly.pdbx_seq_one_letter_code
_entity_poly.pdbx_strand_id
1 'polypeptide(L)'
;MPATMMNLYENACLRCGLTVYQVDRIGPLKDFSFFHTGCFKCQVCNSKLTLKTYCNNQDDQDDKEVYCSSHVPKPGPGHLDGEAVGIRSALNVPRSAQFVNDQIRPGGRPSLDGEALVLRSPYTRGSGSGNGSENGHNSSFSDYKYGRFDSTALHIAHALNATKIQRVYDKPIDQYLDVNVQKQMEMQHRLEEDDLYKKFAKQRAAEEARMNDHLKEEWETELEKLTSQFERDLATKKRSREESKVLTVRHQKERDELEKNMTMKRDMKKENLTRKMLEHERAATAALVEKHSKEMMRLIQEKRSEYLEEDEEEALEHYPAQPPPPLPPPQTKTDIYTDPDEFAEVDQLAIQVAQEDQKTFTDLVRMLVGQCSSDVEKVRTIFRWITVKNLNSITFDDSAHGDTPMGLLRGIKYGTESYHVLFKRLCSYAGLHCVVIKGYSKSAGYQPGVRFEDNRFRNSWNAVYVAGSWRFVQCNWGARHLVNAKEVPKPGGKSKSDSLRYEYDDHYFLTDPKEFIYEFFPLQAEWQLLKAAISLHEFEELPFVRSLFFRYGLYFPDEHTKAVMYTDSTVCGGSTGGIPSTCTLFRSTTA
;
A
#
# COMPACT_ATOMS: atom_id res chain seq x y z
N MET A 1 20.04 4.75 45.14
CA MET A 1 20.65 4.95 43.82
C MET A 1 20.32 3.76 42.94
N PRO A 2 19.62 3.96 41.82
CA PRO A 2 19.72 3.07 40.67
C PRO A 2 20.26 3.80 39.44
N ALA A 3 20.99 3.03 38.63
CA ALA A 3 21.76 3.46 37.48
C ALA A 3 20.88 4.08 36.38
N THR A 4 21.25 5.31 36.00
CA THR A 4 20.86 5.96 34.75
C THR A 4 21.34 5.07 33.60
N MET A 5 20.41 4.39 32.91
CA MET A 5 20.74 3.83 31.58
C MET A 5 20.97 5.00 30.63
N MET A 6 22.24 5.32 30.44
CA MET A 6 22.73 6.23 29.42
C MET A 6 22.26 5.77 28.03
N ASN A 7 21.76 6.76 27.28
CA ASN A 7 21.53 6.78 25.83
C ASN A 7 22.12 5.59 25.05
N LEU A 8 21.25 4.66 24.62
CA LEU A 8 21.59 3.76 23.53
C LEU A 8 21.54 4.54 22.20
N TYR A 9 22.73 4.91 21.73
CA TYR A 9 23.11 5.18 20.33
C TYR A 9 22.42 6.36 19.63
N GLU A 10 22.93 7.57 19.89
CA GLU A 10 22.91 8.65 18.91
C GLU A 10 23.70 8.22 17.67
N ASN A 11 23.01 7.67 16.67
CA ASN A 11 23.58 7.40 15.36
C ASN A 11 23.73 8.72 14.59
N ALA A 12 24.50 9.69 15.07
CA ALA A 12 24.68 10.98 14.41
C ALA A 12 25.85 10.94 13.40
N CYS A 13 25.69 11.66 12.29
CA CYS A 13 26.73 11.81 11.27
C CYS A 13 27.81 12.73 11.81
N LEU A 14 29.06 12.29 11.79
CA LEU A 14 30.17 13.12 12.29
C LEU A 14 30.27 14.46 11.52
N ARG A 15 29.91 14.48 10.22
CA ARG A 15 30.07 15.67 9.38
C ARG A 15 28.95 16.69 9.50
N CYS A 16 27.70 16.24 9.52
CA CYS A 16 26.54 17.14 9.48
C CYS A 16 25.75 17.17 10.79
N GLY A 17 26.09 16.31 11.77
CA GLY A 17 25.39 16.19 13.04
C GLY A 17 23.98 15.58 12.97
N LEU A 18 23.47 15.29 11.77
CA LEU A 18 22.13 14.69 11.58
C LEU A 18 22.17 13.18 11.77
N THR A 19 21.05 12.57 12.14
CA THR A 19 20.94 11.12 12.35
C THR A 19 21.20 10.32 11.05
N VAL A 20 22.09 9.34 11.14
CA VAL A 20 22.50 8.38 10.09
C VAL A 20 21.73 7.08 10.28
N TYR A 21 20.71 6.91 9.44
CA TYR A 21 19.89 5.72 9.38
C TYR A 21 20.65 4.55 8.73
N GLN A 22 20.33 3.32 9.12
CA GLN A 22 21.06 2.10 8.75
C GLN A 22 21.26 1.92 7.23
N VAL A 23 20.35 2.45 6.43
CA VAL A 23 20.36 2.39 4.95
C VAL A 23 21.30 3.40 4.27
N ASP A 24 21.63 4.50 4.94
CA ASP A 24 22.56 5.55 4.48
C ASP A 24 23.85 5.55 5.33
N ARG A 25 23.98 4.55 6.20
CA ARG A 25 25.05 4.46 7.18
C ARG A 25 26.32 3.90 6.58
N ILE A 26 27.37 4.71 6.63
CA ILE A 26 28.75 4.28 6.47
C ILE A 26 29.40 4.30 7.86
N GLY A 27 29.67 3.12 8.40
CA GLY A 27 30.26 2.90 9.72
C GLY A 27 29.76 1.60 10.38
N PRO A 28 30.19 1.27 11.60
CA PRO A 28 31.07 2.08 12.46
C PRO A 28 32.51 2.13 11.93
N LEU A 29 33.10 3.33 11.96
CA LEU A 29 34.53 3.54 11.65
C LEU A 29 35.31 3.75 12.97
N LYS A 30 36.41 4.52 12.94
CA LYS A 30 37.20 4.87 14.13
C LYS A 30 36.29 5.51 15.19
N ASP A 31 36.40 5.03 16.43
CA ASP A 31 35.62 5.46 17.61
C ASP A 31 34.09 5.46 17.43
N PHE A 32 33.56 4.45 16.74
CA PHE A 32 32.11 4.31 16.50
C PHE A 32 31.48 5.48 15.74
N SER A 33 32.27 6.20 14.92
CA SER A 33 31.76 7.27 14.07
C SER A 33 30.94 6.73 12.89
N PHE A 34 29.91 7.49 12.51
CA PHE A 34 29.02 7.20 11.38
C PHE A 34 28.97 8.39 10.42
N PHE A 35 28.77 8.11 9.14
CA PHE A 35 28.58 9.10 8.09
C PHE A 35 27.42 8.72 7.18
N HIS A 36 26.70 9.71 6.65
CA HIS A 36 25.81 9.51 5.50
C HIS A 36 26.62 9.17 4.24
N THR A 37 26.05 8.43 3.29
CA THR A 37 26.72 8.16 2.00
C THR A 37 27.06 9.44 1.22
N GLY A 38 26.28 10.51 1.42
CA GLY A 38 26.54 11.85 0.87
C GLY A 38 27.62 12.65 1.61
N CYS A 39 27.83 12.37 2.91
CA CYS A 39 28.80 13.04 3.78
C CYS A 39 30.16 12.34 3.83
N PHE A 40 30.27 11.14 3.27
CA PHE A 40 31.48 10.35 3.24
C PHE A 40 32.41 10.77 2.08
N LYS A 41 33.08 11.91 2.30
CA LYS A 41 33.96 12.58 1.34
C LYS A 41 35.31 12.91 1.97
N CYS A 42 36.35 13.09 1.16
CA CYS A 42 37.64 13.54 1.69
C CYS A 42 37.53 14.94 2.28
N GLN A 43 38.00 15.13 3.52
CA GLN A 43 37.96 16.44 4.21
C GLN A 43 38.68 17.57 3.45
N VAL A 44 39.68 17.24 2.63
CA VAL A 44 40.49 18.25 1.91
C VAL A 44 39.94 18.55 0.52
N CYS A 45 39.63 17.53 -0.29
CA CYS A 45 39.23 17.73 -1.69
C CYS A 45 37.76 17.41 -2.01
N ASN A 46 36.96 17.04 -1.01
CA ASN A 46 35.54 16.70 -1.14
C ASN A 46 35.21 15.56 -2.14
N SER A 47 36.21 14.80 -2.60
CA SER A 47 35.96 13.63 -3.44
C SER A 47 35.18 12.57 -2.66
N LYS A 48 34.21 11.93 -3.32
CA LYS A 48 33.41 10.86 -2.71
C LYS A 48 34.30 9.65 -2.40
N LEU A 49 34.25 9.18 -1.16
CA LEU A 49 35.02 8.03 -0.69
C LEU A 49 34.13 6.79 -0.58
N THR A 50 34.76 5.63 -0.44
CA THR A 50 34.12 4.34 -0.17
C THR A 50 34.89 3.63 0.94
N LEU A 51 34.33 2.59 1.55
CA LEU A 51 35.03 1.79 2.58
C LEU A 51 36.36 1.16 2.08
N LYS A 52 36.60 1.14 0.76
CA LYS A 52 37.86 0.67 0.18
C LYS A 52 38.86 1.79 -0.13
N THR A 53 38.40 3.03 -0.24
CA THR A 53 39.19 4.15 -0.76
C THR A 53 39.48 5.23 0.28
N TYR A 54 38.86 5.14 1.46
CA TYR A 54 39.11 6.06 2.56
C TYR A 54 40.39 5.71 3.33
N CYS A 55 41.01 6.72 3.90
CA CYS A 55 42.17 6.62 4.77
C CYS A 55 41.92 7.48 6.02
N ASN A 56 42.40 7.02 7.17
CA ASN A 56 42.36 7.75 8.43
C ASN A 56 43.73 8.38 8.69
N ASN A 57 43.74 9.50 9.41
CA ASN A 57 44.96 10.07 9.93
C ASN A 57 45.61 9.10 10.93
N GLN A 58 46.86 8.73 10.69
CA GLN A 58 47.62 7.80 11.54
C GLN A 58 48.46 8.52 12.59
N ASP A 59 48.67 9.82 12.43
CA ASP A 59 49.54 10.63 13.29
C ASP A 59 48.78 11.24 14.47
N ASP A 60 47.48 11.49 14.29
CA ASP A 60 46.60 12.00 15.32
C ASP A 60 45.52 10.97 15.66
N GLN A 61 45.57 10.47 16.90
CA GLN A 61 44.58 9.51 17.37
C GLN A 61 43.21 10.16 17.64
N ASP A 62 43.14 11.46 17.87
CA ASP A 62 41.89 12.18 18.12
C ASP A 62 41.20 12.66 16.83
N ASP A 63 41.91 12.62 15.70
CA ASP A 63 41.33 12.92 14.39
C ASP A 63 40.40 11.79 13.91
N LYS A 64 39.11 12.13 13.83
CA LYS A 64 38.00 11.25 13.40
C LYS A 64 37.59 11.49 11.94
N GLU A 65 38.28 12.37 11.24
CA GLU A 65 37.98 12.69 9.84
C GLU A 65 38.50 11.65 8.86
N VAL A 66 37.94 11.67 7.64
CA VAL A 66 38.28 10.74 6.56
C VAL A 66 38.90 11.44 5.36
N TYR A 67 39.96 10.83 4.83
CA TYR A 67 40.81 11.38 3.77
C TYR A 67 40.91 10.41 2.59
N CYS A 68 41.30 10.90 1.42
CA CYS A 68 41.74 10.03 0.32
C CYS A 68 43.24 9.71 0.47
N SER A 69 43.74 8.71 -0.26
CA SER A 69 45.15 8.29 -0.23
C SER A 69 46.17 9.40 -0.52
N SER A 70 45.76 10.44 -1.26
CA SER A 70 46.62 11.58 -1.62
C SER A 70 46.62 12.69 -0.56
N HIS A 71 45.58 12.77 0.29
CA HIS A 71 45.42 13.82 1.29
C HIS A 71 45.47 13.30 2.73
N VAL A 72 45.71 12.01 2.92
CA VAL A 72 45.94 11.46 4.26
C VAL A 72 47.23 12.07 4.82
N PRO A 73 47.19 12.69 6.01
CA PRO A 73 48.40 13.17 6.69
C PRO A 73 49.37 12.01 6.89
N LYS A 74 50.65 12.23 6.60
CA LYS A 74 51.72 11.26 6.78
C LYS A 74 52.77 11.86 7.73
N PRO A 75 53.35 11.04 8.62
CA PRO A 75 54.37 11.54 9.52
C PRO A 75 55.60 11.86 8.69
N GLY A 76 56.07 13.11 8.78
CA GLY A 76 57.35 13.51 8.19
C GLY A 76 58.51 12.74 8.85
N PRO A 77 59.65 12.56 8.16
CA PRO A 77 60.78 11.84 8.71
C PRO A 77 61.47 12.70 9.78
N GLY A 78 61.26 12.38 11.06
CA GLY A 78 61.83 13.13 12.18
C GLY A 78 62.13 12.26 13.40
N HIS A 79 63.42 11.95 13.55
CA HIS A 79 64.15 11.40 14.71
C HIS A 79 63.83 9.96 15.16
N LEU A 80 64.84 9.10 15.03
CA LEU A 80 64.88 7.73 15.55
C LEU A 80 65.83 7.71 16.75
N ASP A 81 65.28 7.51 17.94
CA ASP A 81 66.04 7.34 19.18
C ASP A 81 66.42 5.85 19.29
N GLY A 82 67.71 5.59 19.47
CA GLY A 82 68.37 4.30 19.22
C GLY A 82 68.15 3.18 20.24
N GLU A 83 66.93 2.91 20.71
CA GLU A 83 66.68 1.81 21.65
C GLU A 83 65.52 0.85 21.31
N ALA A 84 64.84 0.98 20.17
CA ALA A 84 63.77 0.05 19.77
C ALA A 84 64.24 -1.02 18.76
N VAL A 85 65.19 -1.88 19.15
CA VAL A 85 65.55 -3.09 18.40
C VAL A 85 64.82 -4.31 18.98
N GLY A 86 63.86 -4.84 18.21
CA GLY A 86 63.09 -6.05 18.53
C GLY A 86 61.60 -5.72 18.46
N ILE A 87 60.91 -5.85 17.35
CA ILE A 87 60.53 -7.14 16.72
C ILE A 87 60.52 -6.95 15.20
N ARG A 88 61.69 -7.03 14.57
CA ARG A 88 61.84 -7.30 13.12
C ARG A 88 62.53 -8.64 12.94
N SER A 89 61.88 -9.71 13.39
CA SER A 89 62.25 -11.10 13.10
C SER A 89 61.07 -12.04 13.30
N ALA A 90 60.01 -11.78 12.56
CA ALA A 90 59.05 -12.79 12.10
C ALA A 90 58.36 -12.17 10.87
N LEU A 91 58.28 -12.93 9.77
CA LEU A 91 57.61 -12.59 8.49
C LEU A 91 58.46 -12.03 7.33
N ASN A 92 59.77 -12.27 7.30
CA ASN A 92 60.53 -12.22 6.04
C ASN A 92 61.17 -13.58 5.72
N VAL A 93 60.40 -14.45 5.07
CA VAL A 93 60.94 -15.51 4.22
C VAL A 93 60.56 -15.17 2.79
N PRO A 94 61.51 -14.82 1.91
CA PRO A 94 61.25 -14.69 0.49
C PRO A 94 61.71 -15.92 -0.29
N ARG A 95 61.17 -16.04 -1.51
CA ARG A 95 61.51 -16.91 -2.67
C ARG A 95 60.48 -18.04 -2.89
N SER A 96 60.05 -18.37 -4.11
CA SER A 96 60.50 -18.00 -5.46
C SER A 96 59.43 -18.43 -6.48
N ALA A 97 59.56 -17.89 -7.69
CA ALA A 97 58.68 -18.09 -8.83
C ALA A 97 58.68 -19.51 -9.45
N GLN A 98 57.63 -19.75 -10.25
CA GLN A 98 57.64 -20.27 -11.64
C GLN A 98 57.40 -21.76 -11.98
N PHE A 99 56.46 -21.93 -12.93
CA PHE A 99 56.19 -22.99 -13.94
C PHE A 99 55.25 -24.19 -13.65
N VAL A 100 54.07 -24.14 -14.32
CA VAL A 100 53.56 -25.05 -15.40
C VAL A 100 53.71 -26.58 -15.21
N ASN A 101 52.59 -27.33 -15.26
CA ASN A 101 52.29 -28.22 -16.39
C ASN A 101 50.87 -28.82 -16.39
N ASP A 102 50.33 -28.92 -17.60
CA ASP A 102 49.16 -29.67 -18.02
C ASP A 102 49.37 -31.20 -17.96
N GLN A 103 48.24 -31.91 -18.05
CA GLN A 103 48.00 -33.25 -18.64
C GLN A 103 47.42 -34.26 -17.66
N ILE A 104 46.16 -34.67 -17.88
CA ILE A 104 45.79 -36.06 -18.21
C ILE A 104 44.60 -36.04 -19.19
N ARG A 105 44.85 -36.44 -20.44
CA ARG A 105 43.90 -37.14 -21.34
C ARG A 105 44.12 -38.64 -21.19
N PRO A 106 43.16 -39.48 -21.60
CA PRO A 106 43.31 -40.19 -22.89
C PRO A 106 41.99 -40.12 -23.68
N GLY A 107 41.96 -39.66 -24.95
CA GLY A 107 42.26 -40.42 -26.19
C GLY A 107 40.92 -40.83 -26.84
N GLY A 108 40.62 -40.76 -28.15
CA GLY A 108 41.31 -40.39 -29.39
C GLY A 108 40.25 -40.29 -30.53
N ARG A 109 40.63 -39.80 -31.72
CA ARG A 109 39.84 -39.91 -32.98
C ARG A 109 40.44 -41.04 -33.85
N PRO A 110 39.74 -41.56 -34.88
CA PRO A 110 39.96 -41.02 -36.23
C PRO A 110 38.74 -41.03 -37.19
N SER A 111 38.99 -40.40 -38.36
CA SER A 111 38.23 -40.12 -39.58
C SER A 111 37.53 -41.28 -40.32
N LEU A 112 36.45 -41.00 -41.09
CA LEU A 112 36.28 -41.25 -42.54
C LEU A 112 34.87 -40.90 -43.06
N ASP A 113 34.86 -40.05 -44.10
CA ASP A 113 34.04 -39.94 -45.34
C ASP A 113 32.51 -40.15 -45.41
N GLY A 114 31.88 -39.27 -46.21
CA GLY A 114 30.91 -39.66 -47.24
C GLY A 114 29.56 -38.93 -47.28
N GLU A 115 29.48 -37.87 -48.11
CA GLU A 115 28.32 -37.40 -48.93
C GLU A 115 26.92 -37.19 -48.26
N ALA A 116 26.02 -36.28 -48.64
CA ALA A 116 25.76 -35.57 -49.88
C ALA A 116 24.74 -34.40 -49.65
N LEU A 117 24.75 -33.44 -50.59
CA LEU A 117 23.63 -32.59 -51.07
C LEU A 117 23.09 -31.51 -50.10
N VAL A 118 23.44 -30.22 -50.20
CA VAL A 118 23.35 -29.23 -51.31
C VAL A 118 21.93 -28.95 -51.82
N LEU A 119 21.59 -27.64 -51.74
CA LEU A 119 20.74 -26.79 -52.61
C LEU A 119 19.54 -26.22 -51.83
N ARG A 120 19.55 -24.95 -51.41
CA ARG A 120 19.61 -23.65 -52.11
C ARG A 120 18.29 -22.92 -51.83
N SER A 121 18.40 -21.76 -51.20
CA SER A 121 17.47 -20.63 -51.35
C SER A 121 17.27 -20.32 -52.85
N PRO A 122 16.16 -19.67 -53.23
CA PRO A 122 16.32 -18.24 -53.45
C PRO A 122 15.15 -17.39 -52.95
N TYR A 123 15.51 -16.21 -52.44
CA TYR A 123 14.72 -14.98 -52.54
C TYR A 123 14.20 -14.77 -53.97
N THR A 124 12.99 -14.21 -54.12
CA THR A 124 12.73 -13.15 -55.11
C THR A 124 11.49 -12.33 -54.73
N ARG A 125 11.68 -11.00 -54.80
CA ARG A 125 10.67 -9.96 -54.95
C ARG A 125 9.86 -10.18 -56.23
N GLY A 126 8.61 -9.71 -56.23
CA GLY A 126 7.83 -9.51 -57.45
C GLY A 126 6.65 -8.59 -57.20
N SER A 127 6.75 -7.38 -57.74
CA SER A 127 5.68 -6.38 -57.90
C SER A 127 4.62 -6.88 -58.88
N GLY A 128 3.38 -6.41 -58.75
CA GLY A 128 2.32 -6.64 -59.72
C GLY A 128 1.12 -5.71 -59.51
N SER A 129 1.11 -4.60 -60.27
CA SER A 129 -0.05 -3.75 -60.51
C SER A 129 -1.20 -4.50 -61.18
N GLY A 130 -2.43 -4.04 -60.96
CA GLY A 130 -3.60 -4.41 -61.77
C GLY A 130 -4.83 -3.55 -61.47
N ASN A 131 -5.10 -2.60 -62.36
CA ASN A 131 -6.30 -1.75 -62.48
C ASN A 131 -7.64 -2.51 -62.44
N GLY A 132 -8.74 -1.79 -62.13
CA GLY A 132 -10.05 -2.17 -62.67
C GLY A 132 -11.30 -1.54 -62.05
N SER A 133 -11.59 -0.30 -62.44
CA SER A 133 -12.92 0.28 -62.74
C SER A 133 -14.03 0.46 -61.69
N GLU A 134 -14.41 1.74 -61.64
CA GLU A 134 -15.71 2.36 -61.38
C GLU A 134 -16.93 1.59 -61.91
N ASN A 135 -18.03 1.62 -61.14
CA ASN A 135 -19.30 2.11 -61.66
C ASN A 135 -20.26 2.47 -60.51
N GLY A 136 -20.72 3.72 -60.53
CA GLY A 136 -21.80 4.19 -59.67
C GLY A 136 -23.17 3.83 -60.23
N HIS A 137 -24.14 3.64 -59.33
CA HIS A 137 -25.53 3.97 -59.62
C HIS A 137 -26.20 4.50 -58.35
N ASN A 138 -26.75 5.69 -58.51
CA ASN A 138 -27.57 6.44 -57.58
C ASN A 138 -29.04 6.04 -57.82
N SER A 139 -29.78 5.66 -56.78
CA SER A 139 -31.23 5.96 -56.70
C SER A 139 -31.78 5.70 -55.30
N SER A 140 -32.34 6.77 -54.75
CA SER A 140 -33.18 6.85 -53.56
C SER A 140 -34.38 5.90 -53.64
N PHE A 141 -34.61 5.14 -52.57
CA PHE A 141 -35.96 4.77 -52.14
C PHE A 141 -35.99 4.62 -50.62
N SER A 142 -36.93 5.33 -50.00
CA SER A 142 -37.14 5.32 -48.56
C SER A 142 -37.66 3.95 -48.11
N ASP A 143 -37.03 3.33 -47.12
CA ASP A 143 -37.68 2.29 -46.32
C ASP A 143 -37.15 2.39 -44.88
N TYR A 144 -37.92 3.10 -44.05
CA TYR A 144 -37.73 3.13 -42.60
C TYR A 144 -38.04 1.73 -42.05
N LYS A 145 -37.00 0.99 -41.66
CA LYS A 145 -37.14 -0.24 -40.85
C LYS A 145 -36.25 -0.17 -39.61
N TYR A 146 -36.90 -0.01 -38.46
CA TYR A 146 -36.34 -0.35 -37.16
C TYR A 146 -35.90 -1.82 -37.12
N GLY A 147 -34.79 -2.12 -36.44
CA GLY A 147 -34.56 -3.46 -35.88
C GLY A 147 -33.41 -4.32 -36.43
N ARG A 148 -32.29 -3.73 -36.85
CA ARG A 148 -31.02 -4.49 -36.95
C ARG A 148 -30.02 -3.92 -35.95
N PHE A 149 -29.85 -4.59 -34.82
CA PHE A 149 -28.75 -4.34 -33.88
C PHE A 149 -27.46 -4.73 -34.59
N ASP A 150 -26.79 -3.75 -35.18
CA ASP A 150 -25.48 -3.92 -35.78
C ASP A 150 -24.44 -3.93 -34.65
N SER A 151 -24.15 -5.13 -34.14
CA SER A 151 -23.11 -5.34 -33.12
C SER A 151 -21.77 -4.76 -33.57
N THR A 152 -21.44 -4.81 -34.86
CA THR A 152 -20.20 -4.22 -35.39
C THR A 152 -20.21 -2.69 -35.36
N ALA A 153 -21.36 -2.03 -35.58
CA ALA A 153 -21.48 -0.58 -35.42
C ALA A 153 -21.36 -0.13 -33.95
N LEU A 154 -21.86 -0.92 -32.99
CA LEU A 154 -21.70 -0.65 -31.57
C LEU A 154 -20.24 -0.82 -31.12
N HIS A 155 -19.54 -1.87 -31.59
CA HIS A 155 -18.11 -2.08 -31.30
C HIS A 155 -17.23 -1.00 -31.93
N ILE A 156 -17.53 -0.54 -33.15
CA ILE A 156 -16.77 0.55 -33.79
C ILE A 156 -17.03 1.88 -33.07
N ALA A 157 -18.27 2.19 -32.70
CA ALA A 157 -18.58 3.40 -31.94
C ALA A 157 -17.98 3.36 -30.53
N HIS A 158 -17.99 2.20 -29.89
CA HIS A 158 -17.38 1.96 -28.58
C HIS A 158 -15.85 2.10 -28.65
N ALA A 159 -15.18 1.46 -29.62
CA ALA A 159 -13.74 1.59 -29.83
C ALA A 159 -13.30 3.04 -30.18
N LEU A 160 -14.08 3.75 -31.01
CA LEU A 160 -13.87 5.16 -31.34
C LEU A 160 -14.17 6.11 -30.17
N ASN A 161 -15.06 5.72 -29.26
CA ASN A 161 -15.30 6.46 -28.02
C ASN A 161 -14.21 6.16 -26.98
N ALA A 162 -13.82 4.90 -26.76
CA ALA A 162 -12.74 4.51 -25.85
C ALA A 162 -11.41 5.22 -26.21
N THR A 163 -11.06 5.27 -27.50
CA THR A 163 -9.90 6.04 -28.01
C THR A 163 -10.04 7.56 -27.86
N LYS A 164 -11.26 8.12 -27.82
CA LYS A 164 -11.50 9.54 -27.47
C LYS A 164 -11.57 9.80 -25.96
N ILE A 165 -11.83 8.77 -25.16
CA ILE A 165 -12.06 8.81 -23.71
C ILE A 165 -10.76 8.64 -22.92
N GLN A 166 -9.77 7.95 -23.49
CA GLN A 166 -8.37 8.04 -23.08
C GLN A 166 -7.82 9.42 -23.44
N ARG A 167 -8.28 10.46 -22.73
CA ARG A 167 -7.72 11.80 -22.83
C ARG A 167 -6.26 11.71 -22.41
N VAL A 168 -5.38 11.88 -23.40
CA VAL A 168 -3.94 12.01 -23.20
C VAL A 168 -3.71 13.42 -22.66
N TYR A 169 -3.82 13.58 -21.34
CA TYR A 169 -3.71 14.89 -20.70
C TYR A 169 -2.28 15.40 -20.61
N ASP A 170 -1.27 14.53 -20.75
CA ASP A 170 0.04 14.85 -20.20
C ASP A 170 1.23 14.20 -20.89
N LYS A 171 2.23 15.06 -21.10
CA LYS A 171 3.63 14.67 -21.23
C LYS A 171 4.08 13.90 -19.96
N PRO A 172 5.02 12.95 -20.06
CA PRO A 172 5.58 12.27 -18.89
C PRO A 172 6.06 13.24 -17.81
N ILE A 173 5.82 12.91 -16.53
CA ILE A 173 6.19 13.75 -15.38
C ILE A 173 7.68 14.12 -15.35
N ASP A 174 8.52 13.25 -15.92
CA ASP A 174 9.98 13.46 -16.04
C ASP A 174 10.36 14.63 -16.96
N GLN A 175 9.46 15.07 -17.86
CA GLN A 175 9.75 16.16 -18.80
C GLN A 175 9.70 17.54 -18.15
N TYR A 176 8.82 17.73 -17.16
CA TYR A 176 8.59 19.04 -16.54
C TYR A 176 8.95 19.09 -15.04
N LEU A 177 9.07 17.94 -14.37
CA LEU A 177 9.43 17.89 -12.96
C LEU A 177 10.72 17.09 -12.73
N ASP A 178 11.77 17.77 -12.30
CA ASP A 178 13.03 17.13 -11.92
C ASP A 178 12.84 16.17 -10.73
N VAL A 179 13.43 14.98 -10.83
CA VAL A 179 13.35 13.92 -9.81
C VAL A 179 13.83 14.41 -8.44
N ASN A 180 14.88 15.21 -8.40
CA ASN A 180 15.47 15.67 -7.15
C ASN A 180 14.59 16.70 -6.47
N VAL A 181 13.89 17.55 -7.21
CA VAL A 181 12.93 18.52 -6.67
C VAL A 181 11.78 17.78 -5.97
N GLN A 182 11.23 16.75 -6.61
CA GLN A 182 10.18 15.92 -6.00
C GLN A 182 10.70 15.17 -4.76
N LYS A 183 11.92 14.61 -4.82
CA LYS A 183 12.57 13.94 -3.68
C LYS A 183 12.87 14.87 -2.50
N GLN A 184 13.21 16.13 -2.76
CA GLN A 184 13.42 17.14 -1.71
C GLN A 184 12.13 17.41 -0.94
N MET A 185 11.00 17.56 -1.65
CA MET A 185 9.69 17.70 -1.01
C MET A 185 9.31 16.46 -0.21
N GLU A 186 9.52 15.26 -0.78
CA GLU A 186 9.30 14.01 -0.05
C GLU A 186 10.17 13.89 1.21
N MET A 187 11.41 14.37 1.18
CA MET A 187 12.28 14.39 2.36
C MET A 187 11.76 15.33 3.45
N GLN A 188 11.19 16.48 3.09
CA GLN A 188 10.52 17.37 4.04
C GLN A 188 9.28 16.71 4.65
N HIS A 189 8.46 16.06 3.82
CA HIS A 189 7.29 15.29 4.29
C HIS A 189 7.69 14.21 5.28
N ARG A 190 8.77 13.46 5.00
CA ARG A 190 9.31 12.44 5.92
C ARG A 190 9.73 13.01 7.28
N LEU A 191 10.37 14.18 7.32
CA LEU A 191 10.73 14.82 8.60
C LEU A 191 9.50 15.18 9.44
N GLU A 192 8.41 15.60 8.80
CA GLU A 192 7.15 15.88 9.50
C GLU A 192 6.46 14.60 9.99
N GLU A 193 6.50 13.51 9.20
CA GLU A 193 6.00 12.19 9.60
C GLU A 193 6.77 11.66 10.82
N ASP A 194 8.09 11.74 10.79
CA ASP A 194 8.97 11.32 11.90
C ASP A 194 8.67 12.08 13.20
N ASP A 195 8.45 13.40 13.11
CA ASP A 195 8.05 14.21 14.26
C ASP A 195 6.67 13.81 14.81
N LEU A 196 5.72 13.51 13.93
CA LEU A 196 4.39 13.03 14.32
C LEU A 196 4.48 11.67 15.04
N TYR A 197 5.26 10.71 14.50
CA TYR A 197 5.45 9.40 15.13
C TYR A 197 6.18 9.50 16.48
N LYS A 198 7.16 10.39 16.61
CA LYS A 198 7.81 10.69 17.91
C LYS A 198 6.81 11.24 18.92
N LYS A 199 5.91 12.13 18.49
CA LYS A 199 4.82 12.64 19.34
C LYS A 199 3.88 11.52 19.78
N PHE A 200 3.49 10.62 18.88
CA PHE A 200 2.67 9.45 19.23
C PHE A 200 3.35 8.53 20.23
N ALA A 201 4.64 8.21 20.04
CA ALA A 201 5.39 7.38 20.98
C ALA A 201 5.46 8.02 22.38
N LYS A 202 5.72 9.34 22.44
CA LYS A 202 5.73 10.09 23.70
C LYS A 202 4.35 10.13 24.36
N GLN A 203 3.29 10.32 23.58
CA GLN A 203 1.91 10.31 24.09
C GLN A 203 1.52 8.94 24.63
N ARG A 204 1.85 7.85 23.91
CA ARG A 204 1.61 6.47 24.38
C ARG A 204 2.31 6.18 25.70
N ALA A 205 3.60 6.52 25.81
CA ALA A 205 4.34 6.34 27.05
C ALA A 205 3.74 7.16 28.21
N ALA A 206 3.35 8.42 27.96
CA ALA A 206 2.78 9.29 28.99
C ALA A 206 1.36 8.87 29.42
N GLU A 207 0.53 8.37 28.50
CA GLU A 207 -0.80 7.84 28.82
C GLU A 207 -0.71 6.48 29.54
N GLU A 208 0.19 5.60 29.13
CA GLU A 208 0.43 4.32 29.82
C GLU A 208 0.96 4.54 31.24
N ALA A 209 1.89 5.48 31.44
CA ALA A 209 2.37 5.86 32.76
C ALA A 209 1.23 6.38 33.66
N ARG A 210 0.44 7.36 33.17
CA ARG A 210 -0.71 7.92 33.91
C ARG A 210 -1.75 6.85 34.28
N MET A 211 -2.03 5.93 33.35
CA MET A 211 -2.95 4.82 33.61
C MET A 211 -2.40 3.88 34.69
N ASN A 212 -1.13 3.52 34.62
CA ASN A 212 -0.48 2.65 35.59
C ASN A 212 -0.44 3.29 36.98
N ASP A 213 -0.15 4.58 37.07
CA ASP A 213 -0.15 5.33 38.33
C ASP A 213 -1.55 5.34 38.96
N HIS A 214 -2.58 5.70 38.18
CA HIS A 214 -3.97 5.69 38.65
C HIS A 214 -4.43 4.28 39.08
N LEU A 215 -4.03 3.23 38.37
CA LEU A 215 -4.36 1.85 38.75
C LEU A 215 -3.66 1.41 40.02
N LYS A 216 -2.42 1.86 40.23
CA LYS A 216 -1.66 1.60 41.44
C LYS A 216 -2.29 2.30 42.65
N GLU A 217 -2.71 3.55 42.51
CA GLU A 217 -3.45 4.27 43.57
C GLU A 217 -4.79 3.61 43.91
N GLU A 218 -5.58 3.20 42.90
CA GLU A 218 -6.82 2.44 43.10
C GLU A 218 -6.54 1.12 43.83
N TRP A 219 -5.46 0.41 43.45
CA TRP A 219 -5.05 -0.84 44.08
C TRP A 219 -4.66 -0.66 45.54
N GLU A 220 -3.82 0.33 45.85
CA GLU A 220 -3.37 0.65 47.21
C GLU A 220 -4.55 0.99 48.11
N THR A 221 -5.50 1.80 47.61
CA THR A 221 -6.70 2.19 48.36
C THR A 221 -7.61 1.01 48.69
N GLU A 222 -7.85 0.12 47.72
CA GLU A 222 -8.69 -1.08 47.95
C GLU A 222 -8.01 -2.11 48.86
N LEU A 223 -6.68 -2.25 48.74
CA LEU A 223 -5.89 -3.11 49.63
C LEU A 223 -5.91 -2.60 51.07
N GLU A 224 -5.82 -1.28 51.28
CA GLU A 224 -5.92 -0.65 52.60
C GLU A 224 -7.29 -0.86 53.23
N LYS A 225 -8.38 -0.73 52.45
CA LYS A 225 -9.75 -1.01 52.92
C LYS A 225 -9.90 -2.47 53.34
N LEU A 226 -9.41 -3.40 52.53
CA LEU A 226 -9.49 -4.84 52.81
C LEU A 226 -8.69 -5.21 54.07
N THR A 227 -7.50 -4.63 54.23
CA THR A 227 -6.65 -4.83 55.43
C THR A 227 -7.31 -4.24 56.67
N SER A 228 -7.83 -3.01 56.58
CA SER A 228 -8.54 -2.34 57.67
C SER A 228 -9.83 -3.06 58.08
N GLN A 229 -10.51 -3.72 57.15
CA GLN A 229 -11.65 -4.58 57.45
C GLN A 229 -11.22 -5.83 58.20
N PHE A 230 -10.15 -6.49 57.77
CA PHE A 230 -9.60 -7.67 58.42
C PHE A 230 -9.13 -7.39 59.85
N GLU A 231 -8.45 -6.26 60.08
CA GLU A 231 -8.02 -5.84 61.43
C GLU A 231 -9.19 -5.57 62.37
N ARG A 232 -10.26 -4.92 61.88
CA ARG A 232 -11.50 -4.69 62.64
C ARG A 232 -12.20 -6.01 63.00
N ASP A 233 -12.26 -6.95 62.07
CA ASP A 233 -12.86 -8.27 62.29
C ASP A 233 -12.02 -9.16 63.24
N LEU A 234 -10.71 -8.90 63.34
CA LEU A 234 -9.82 -9.52 64.32
C LEU A 234 -9.96 -8.93 65.73
N ALA A 235 -10.23 -7.62 65.84
CA ALA A 235 -10.31 -6.90 67.12
C ALA A 235 -11.59 -7.18 67.93
N THR A 236 -12.57 -7.91 67.38
CA THR A 236 -13.84 -8.22 68.04
C THR A 236 -13.66 -9.26 69.16
N LYS A 237 -13.94 -8.86 70.42
CA LYS A 237 -13.39 -9.44 71.67
C LYS A 237 -13.83 -10.85 72.12
N LYS A 238 -14.37 -11.71 71.27
CA LYS A 238 -14.64 -13.13 71.61
C LYS A 238 -14.53 -13.99 70.37
N ARG A 239 -13.37 -14.61 70.15
CA ARG A 239 -13.19 -15.60 69.06
C ARG A 239 -12.40 -16.82 69.46
N SER A 240 -12.84 -17.97 68.97
CA SER A 240 -12.16 -19.26 69.06
C SER A 240 -10.99 -19.34 68.07
N ARG A 241 -9.99 -20.18 68.37
CA ARG A 241 -8.83 -20.44 67.50
C ARG A 241 -9.24 -20.93 66.11
N GLU A 242 -10.31 -21.72 66.00
CA GLU A 242 -10.88 -22.17 64.72
C GLU A 242 -11.50 -21.00 63.93
N GLU A 243 -12.19 -20.06 64.59
CA GLU A 243 -12.82 -18.90 63.94
C GLU A 243 -11.78 -17.92 63.37
N SER A 244 -10.64 -17.76 64.03
CA SER A 244 -9.52 -16.97 63.52
C SER A 244 -8.90 -17.57 62.25
N LYS A 245 -8.79 -18.91 62.15
CA LYS A 245 -8.28 -19.60 60.95
C LYS A 245 -9.25 -19.47 59.76
N VAL A 246 -10.56 -19.53 60.02
CA VAL A 246 -11.57 -19.34 58.97
C VAL A 246 -11.53 -17.90 58.44
N LEU A 247 -11.31 -16.93 59.32
CA LEU A 247 -11.18 -15.52 58.93
C LEU A 247 -9.95 -15.27 58.06
N THR A 248 -8.79 -15.84 58.40
CA THR A 248 -7.56 -15.68 57.60
C THR A 248 -7.71 -16.29 56.21
N VAL A 249 -8.34 -17.46 56.11
CA VAL A 249 -8.65 -18.10 54.80
C VAL A 249 -9.63 -17.25 53.99
N ARG A 250 -10.64 -16.66 54.63
CA ARG A 250 -11.59 -15.76 53.98
C ARG A 250 -10.90 -14.50 53.45
N HIS A 251 -10.08 -13.84 54.25
CA HIS A 251 -9.34 -12.65 53.84
C HIS A 251 -8.38 -12.94 52.69
N GLN A 252 -7.70 -14.09 52.74
CA GLN A 252 -6.85 -14.57 51.64
C GLN A 252 -7.64 -14.74 50.34
N LYS A 253 -8.84 -15.32 50.41
CA LYS A 253 -9.74 -15.45 49.25
C LYS A 253 -10.23 -14.10 48.72
N GLU A 254 -10.63 -13.19 49.61
CA GLU A 254 -11.07 -11.83 49.24
C GLU A 254 -9.93 -11.02 48.60
N ARG A 255 -8.68 -11.21 49.05
CA ARG A 255 -7.49 -10.63 48.43
C ARG A 255 -7.26 -11.16 47.01
N ASP A 256 -7.35 -12.49 46.83
CA ASP A 256 -7.17 -13.12 45.52
C ASP A 256 -8.32 -12.74 44.54
N GLU A 257 -9.54 -12.52 45.05
CA GLU A 257 -10.66 -11.98 44.26
C GLU A 257 -10.45 -10.50 43.88
N LEU A 258 -9.96 -9.68 44.81
CA LEU A 258 -9.59 -8.29 44.53
C LEU A 258 -8.51 -8.21 43.45
N GLU A 259 -7.48 -9.06 43.53
CA GLU A 259 -6.43 -9.15 42.52
C GLU A 259 -6.97 -9.47 41.12
N LYS A 260 -7.88 -10.45 41.03
CA LYS A 260 -8.55 -10.79 39.76
C LYS A 260 -9.42 -9.66 39.22
N ASN A 261 -10.18 -9.01 40.08
CA ASN A 261 -11.05 -7.90 39.66
C ASN A 261 -10.23 -6.69 39.18
N MET A 262 -9.14 -6.38 39.87
CA MET A 262 -8.26 -5.27 39.51
C MET A 262 -7.45 -5.55 38.24
N THR A 263 -6.98 -6.79 38.04
CA THR A 263 -6.32 -7.20 36.78
C THR A 263 -7.28 -7.12 35.60
N MET A 264 -8.52 -7.62 35.73
CA MET A 264 -9.55 -7.50 34.70
C MET A 264 -9.89 -6.03 34.39
N LYS A 265 -10.05 -5.20 35.43
CA LYS A 265 -10.33 -3.76 35.28
C LYS A 265 -9.17 -3.03 34.58
N ARG A 266 -7.92 -3.35 34.91
CA ARG A 266 -6.73 -2.84 34.21
C ARG A 266 -6.76 -3.22 32.74
N ASP A 267 -6.97 -4.49 32.44
CA ASP A 267 -6.89 -5.00 31.07
C ASP A 267 -7.99 -4.38 30.19
N MET A 268 -9.23 -4.27 30.71
CA MET A 268 -10.32 -3.54 30.03
C MET A 268 -10.04 -2.04 29.85
N LYS A 269 -9.46 -1.36 30.85
CA LYS A 269 -9.06 0.07 30.72
C LYS A 269 -7.95 0.22 29.68
N LYS A 270 -6.95 -0.66 29.68
CA LYS A 270 -5.83 -0.67 28.73
C LYS A 270 -6.31 -0.91 27.31
N GLU A 271 -7.21 -1.86 27.08
CA GLU A 271 -7.81 -2.13 25.77
C GLU A 271 -8.60 -0.91 25.24
N ASN A 272 -9.44 -0.31 26.09
CA ASN A 272 -10.21 0.87 25.68
C ASN A 272 -9.32 2.09 25.39
N LEU A 273 -8.26 2.31 26.18
CA LEU A 273 -7.31 3.40 25.95
C LEU A 273 -6.53 3.17 24.65
N THR A 274 -5.95 1.98 24.48
CA THR A 274 -5.19 1.62 23.26
C THR A 274 -6.04 1.77 22.00
N ARG A 275 -7.33 1.36 22.03
CA ARG A 275 -8.26 1.58 20.91
C ARG A 275 -8.46 3.06 20.59
N LYS A 276 -8.73 3.89 21.60
CA LYS A 276 -8.91 5.35 21.41
C LYS A 276 -7.65 6.03 20.88
N MET A 277 -6.48 5.63 21.40
CA MET A 277 -5.20 6.14 20.94
C MET A 277 -4.96 5.79 19.48
N LEU A 278 -5.18 4.53 19.09
CA LEU A 278 -5.01 4.09 17.70
C LEU A 278 -5.94 4.85 16.73
N GLU A 279 -7.19 5.11 17.12
CA GLU A 279 -8.12 5.91 16.33
C GLU A 279 -7.63 7.35 16.14
N HIS A 280 -7.12 7.98 17.20
CA HIS A 280 -6.51 9.31 17.14
C HIS A 280 -5.24 9.33 16.26
N GLU A 281 -4.35 8.35 16.43
CA GLU A 281 -3.14 8.20 15.61
C GLU A 281 -3.49 8.08 14.12
N ARG A 282 -4.44 7.20 13.76
CA ARG A 282 -4.94 7.05 12.38
C ARG A 282 -5.51 8.36 11.82
N ALA A 283 -6.29 9.09 12.61
CA ALA A 283 -6.89 10.35 12.17
C ALA A 283 -5.84 11.43 11.91
N ALA A 284 -4.84 11.54 12.81
CA ALA A 284 -3.75 12.50 12.67
C ALA A 284 -2.82 12.14 11.50
N THR A 285 -2.49 10.87 11.30
CA THR A 285 -1.73 10.41 10.13
C THR A 285 -2.48 10.71 8.83
N ALA A 286 -3.78 10.41 8.75
CA ALA A 286 -4.58 10.71 7.57
C ALA A 286 -4.64 12.22 7.26
N ALA A 287 -4.71 13.08 8.28
CA ALA A 287 -4.67 14.53 8.10
C ALA A 287 -3.31 15.02 7.59
N LEU A 288 -2.20 14.42 8.05
CA LEU A 288 -0.87 14.71 7.57
C LEU A 288 -0.70 14.30 6.09
N VAL A 289 -1.19 13.10 5.71
CA VAL A 289 -1.18 12.65 4.32
C VAL A 289 -1.98 13.60 3.42
N GLU A 290 -3.13 14.09 3.89
CA GLU A 290 -3.93 15.07 3.15
C GLU A 290 -3.14 16.38 2.91
N LYS A 291 -2.41 16.86 3.92
CA LYS A 291 -1.53 18.03 3.78
C LYS A 291 -0.43 17.77 2.74
N HIS A 292 0.32 16.67 2.90
CA HIS A 292 1.41 16.31 1.99
C HIS A 292 0.94 16.09 0.56
N SER A 293 -0.23 15.48 0.38
CA SER A 293 -0.85 15.29 -0.94
C SER A 293 -1.12 16.63 -1.63
N LYS A 294 -1.61 17.64 -0.89
CA LYS A 294 -1.86 18.98 -1.44
C LYS A 294 -0.57 19.71 -1.81
N GLU A 295 0.46 19.61 -0.98
CA GLU A 295 1.76 20.22 -1.26
C GLU A 295 2.42 19.60 -2.48
N MET A 296 2.37 18.26 -2.61
CA MET A 296 2.89 17.54 -3.77
C MET A 296 2.13 17.89 -5.05
N MET A 297 0.79 17.89 -5.00
CA MET A 297 -0.03 18.31 -6.14
C MET A 297 0.24 19.75 -6.56
N ARG A 298 0.45 20.66 -5.59
CA ARG A 298 0.81 22.06 -5.88
C ARG A 298 2.16 22.16 -6.57
N LEU A 299 3.17 21.42 -6.10
CA LEU A 299 4.50 21.38 -6.72
C LEU A 299 4.43 20.90 -8.17
N ILE A 300 3.72 19.80 -8.41
CA ILE A 300 3.55 19.23 -9.76
C ILE A 300 2.85 20.24 -10.66
N GLN A 301 1.78 20.88 -10.17
CA GLN A 301 1.03 21.87 -10.94
C GLN A 301 1.87 23.11 -11.27
N GLU A 302 2.63 23.63 -10.30
CA GLU A 302 3.51 24.79 -10.48
C GLU A 302 4.56 24.50 -11.56
N LYS A 303 5.24 23.36 -11.46
CA LYS A 303 6.28 22.96 -12.43
C LYS A 303 5.72 22.65 -13.82
N ARG A 304 4.51 22.08 -13.88
CA ARG A 304 3.80 21.89 -15.15
C ARG A 304 3.42 23.22 -15.79
N SER A 305 2.91 24.17 -15.02
CA SER A 305 2.55 25.49 -15.52
C SER A 305 3.76 26.28 -16.04
N GLU A 306 4.88 26.26 -15.32
CA GLU A 306 6.16 26.85 -15.77
C GLU A 306 6.60 26.29 -17.13
N TYR A 307 6.56 24.96 -17.30
CA TYR A 307 6.95 24.30 -18.55
C TYR A 307 6.03 24.63 -19.73
N LEU A 308 4.73 24.78 -19.48
CA LEU A 308 3.74 25.13 -20.53
C LEU A 308 3.83 26.60 -20.96
N GLU A 309 4.31 27.50 -20.10
CA GLU A 309 4.59 28.88 -20.49
C GLU A 309 5.80 28.99 -21.44
N GLU A 310 6.68 27.97 -21.45
CA GLU A 310 7.87 27.90 -22.30
C GLU A 310 7.60 27.25 -23.68
N ASP A 311 6.59 26.39 -23.80
CA ASP A 311 6.17 25.73 -25.05
C ASP A 311 4.91 26.43 -25.63
N GLU A 312 5.07 27.29 -26.66
CA GLU A 312 3.95 28.03 -27.30
C GLU A 312 3.00 27.16 -28.15
N GLU A 313 3.15 25.83 -28.19
CA GLU A 313 2.40 24.94 -29.09
C GLU A 313 1.46 23.95 -28.37
N GLU A 314 0.20 24.05 -28.80
CA GLU A 314 -0.85 23.02 -28.88
C GLU A 314 -1.94 22.97 -27.80
N ALA A 315 -3.18 23.14 -28.28
CA ALA A 315 -4.43 23.17 -27.52
C ALA A 315 -4.88 21.76 -27.07
N LEU A 316 -4.06 21.08 -26.27
CA LEU A 316 -4.50 19.89 -25.53
C LEU A 316 -5.37 20.32 -24.34
N GLU A 317 -6.47 19.61 -24.09
CA GLU A 317 -7.24 19.80 -22.86
C GLU A 317 -6.34 19.42 -21.68
N HIS A 318 -6.11 20.35 -20.76
CA HIS A 318 -5.20 20.15 -19.64
C HIS A 318 -5.89 19.46 -18.46
N TYR A 319 -5.14 18.68 -17.69
CA TYR A 319 -5.64 18.15 -16.42
C TYR A 319 -5.95 19.33 -15.49
N PRO A 320 -7.10 19.32 -14.77
CA PRO A 320 -7.52 20.47 -14.00
C PRO A 320 -6.57 20.75 -12.82
N ALA A 321 -6.15 22.01 -12.64
CA ALA A 321 -5.26 22.41 -11.55
C ALA A 321 -5.88 22.23 -10.15
N GLN A 322 -7.20 22.40 -10.05
CA GLN A 322 -7.96 22.23 -8.81
C GLN A 322 -8.90 21.02 -8.96
N PRO A 323 -9.19 20.29 -7.87
CA PRO A 323 -10.11 19.15 -7.92
C PRO A 323 -11.50 19.61 -8.38
N PRO A 324 -12.04 19.04 -9.48
CA PRO A 324 -13.38 19.39 -9.96
C PRO A 324 -14.48 19.01 -8.96
N PRO A 325 -15.67 19.63 -9.01
CA PRO A 325 -16.78 19.24 -8.14
C PRO A 325 -17.21 17.78 -8.38
N PRO A 326 -17.71 17.08 -7.34
CA PRO A 326 -18.20 15.71 -7.47
C PRO A 326 -19.51 15.69 -8.27
N LEU A 327 -19.40 15.37 -9.57
CA LEU A 327 -20.53 15.26 -10.49
C LEU A 327 -20.65 13.82 -11.00
N PRO A 328 -21.88 13.35 -11.31
CA PRO A 328 -22.08 12.04 -11.93
C PRO A 328 -21.25 11.89 -13.21
N PRO A 329 -20.50 10.78 -13.38
CA PRO A 329 -19.73 10.56 -14.59
C PRO A 329 -20.66 10.46 -15.79
N PRO A 330 -20.35 11.15 -16.92
CA PRO A 330 -21.18 11.11 -18.12
C PRO A 330 -21.07 9.78 -18.86
N GLN A 331 -19.98 9.05 -18.62
CA GLN A 331 -19.61 7.81 -19.28
C GLN A 331 -19.64 6.66 -18.28
N THR A 332 -19.91 5.46 -18.76
CA THR A 332 -19.82 4.23 -17.98
C THR A 332 -18.36 3.76 -17.89
N LYS A 333 -18.11 2.75 -17.05
CA LYS A 333 -16.82 2.08 -16.96
C LYS A 333 -16.46 1.42 -18.29
N THR A 334 -17.44 0.75 -18.89
CA THR A 334 -17.27 0.10 -20.19
C THR A 334 -16.91 1.09 -21.29
N ASP A 335 -17.38 2.34 -21.24
CA ASP A 335 -16.99 3.36 -22.23
C ASP A 335 -15.51 3.77 -22.11
N ILE A 336 -14.86 3.56 -20.96
CA ILE A 336 -13.42 3.85 -20.78
C ILE A 336 -12.58 2.71 -21.35
N TYR A 337 -12.92 1.46 -21.02
CA TYR A 337 -12.24 0.26 -21.49
C TYR A 337 -13.22 -0.92 -21.50
N THR A 338 -13.02 -1.85 -22.43
CA THR A 338 -13.92 -3.01 -22.62
C THR A 338 -13.46 -4.19 -21.79
N ASP A 339 -12.16 -4.49 -21.86
CA ASP A 339 -11.56 -5.67 -21.26
C ASP A 339 -10.36 -5.28 -20.39
N PRO A 340 -10.23 -5.80 -19.15
CA PRO A 340 -9.04 -5.61 -18.33
C PRO A 340 -7.72 -6.00 -19.02
N ASP A 341 -7.74 -6.90 -20.00
CA ASP A 341 -6.57 -7.32 -20.78
C ASP A 341 -5.96 -6.18 -21.61
N GLU A 342 -6.71 -5.10 -21.87
CA GLU A 342 -6.17 -3.86 -22.46
C GLU A 342 -5.04 -3.26 -21.61
N PHE A 343 -5.02 -3.56 -20.30
CA PHE A 343 -3.99 -3.10 -19.37
C PHE A 343 -2.87 -4.12 -19.13
N ALA A 344 -2.77 -5.20 -19.93
CA ALA A 344 -1.81 -6.28 -19.67
C ALA A 344 -0.36 -5.80 -19.55
N GLU A 345 0.06 -4.84 -20.39
CA GLU A 345 1.42 -4.30 -20.37
C GLU A 345 1.72 -3.52 -19.07
N VAL A 346 0.82 -2.61 -18.69
CA VAL A 346 0.98 -1.81 -17.46
C VAL A 346 0.78 -2.63 -16.20
N ASP A 347 -0.06 -3.66 -16.25
CA ASP A 347 -0.25 -4.61 -15.15
C ASP A 347 1.02 -5.45 -14.95
N GLN A 348 1.67 -5.88 -16.04
CA GLN A 348 2.94 -6.60 -15.97
C GLN A 348 4.07 -5.73 -15.42
N LEU A 349 4.12 -4.45 -15.80
CA LEU A 349 5.04 -3.47 -15.21
C LEU A 349 4.81 -3.34 -13.70
N ALA A 350 3.55 -3.17 -13.27
CA ALA A 350 3.21 -3.07 -11.86
C ALA A 350 3.64 -4.31 -11.06
N ILE A 351 3.47 -5.51 -11.63
CA ILE A 351 3.90 -6.78 -11.03
C ILE A 351 5.42 -6.84 -10.90
N GLN A 352 6.16 -6.42 -11.93
CA GLN A 352 7.62 -6.41 -11.89
C GLN A 352 8.13 -5.43 -10.83
N VAL A 353 7.62 -4.19 -10.83
CA VAL A 353 7.98 -3.19 -9.82
C VAL A 353 7.60 -3.68 -8.42
N ALA A 354 6.49 -4.40 -8.27
CA ALA A 354 6.11 -4.99 -6.98
C ALA A 354 7.07 -6.09 -6.47
N GLN A 355 8.01 -6.60 -7.27
CA GLN A 355 9.04 -7.54 -6.80
C GLN A 355 10.26 -6.84 -6.22
N GLU A 356 10.43 -5.56 -6.50
CA GLU A 356 11.54 -4.74 -6.02
C GLU A 356 11.17 -3.98 -4.74
N ASP A 357 12.19 -3.58 -3.96
CA ASP A 357 12.05 -2.76 -2.76
C ASP A 357 12.33 -1.28 -3.07
N GLN A 358 11.28 -0.50 -3.26
CA GLN A 358 11.39 0.93 -3.51
C GLN A 358 11.61 1.71 -2.21
N LYS A 359 12.62 2.58 -2.23
CA LYS A 359 13.03 3.37 -1.05
C LYS A 359 12.23 4.66 -0.86
N THR A 360 11.61 5.16 -1.92
CA THR A 360 10.90 6.45 -1.92
C THR A 360 9.60 6.33 -2.71
N PHE A 361 8.60 7.12 -2.34
CA PHE A 361 7.36 7.24 -3.11
C PHE A 361 7.63 7.84 -4.49
N THR A 362 8.57 8.79 -4.59
CA THR A 362 8.98 9.38 -5.87
C THR A 362 9.51 8.31 -6.82
N ASP A 363 10.44 7.46 -6.37
CA ASP A 363 11.03 6.40 -7.20
C ASP A 363 9.94 5.39 -7.61
N LEU A 364 9.12 4.95 -6.65
CA LEU A 364 8.03 4.02 -6.93
C LEU A 364 7.08 4.58 -8.00
N VAL A 365 6.58 5.80 -7.80
CA VAL A 365 5.59 6.35 -8.72
C VAL A 365 6.19 6.59 -10.08
N ARG A 366 7.41 7.13 -10.20
CA ARG A 366 8.07 7.31 -11.50
C ARG A 366 8.30 5.98 -12.22
N MET A 367 8.67 4.92 -11.51
CA MET A 367 8.77 3.58 -12.10
C MET A 367 7.44 3.03 -12.60
N LEU A 368 6.34 3.30 -11.90
CA LEU A 368 5.00 2.84 -12.29
C LEU A 368 4.43 3.67 -13.46
N VAL A 369 4.53 4.99 -13.39
CA VAL A 369 3.80 5.90 -14.30
C VAL A 369 4.63 6.39 -15.48
N GLY A 370 5.95 6.19 -15.48
CA GLY A 370 6.85 6.74 -16.50
C GLY A 370 6.58 6.27 -17.93
N GLN A 371 5.98 5.08 -18.09
CA GLN A 371 5.61 4.51 -19.40
C GLN A 371 4.10 4.61 -19.71
N CYS A 372 3.31 5.21 -18.81
CA CYS A 372 1.87 5.33 -19.01
C CYS A 372 1.55 6.46 -19.99
N SER A 373 0.65 6.18 -20.92
CA SER A 373 0.18 7.09 -21.96
C SER A 373 -1.08 7.89 -21.55
N SER A 374 -1.81 7.42 -20.55
CA SER A 374 -3.05 8.04 -20.07
C SER A 374 -3.15 8.03 -18.55
N ASP A 375 -3.96 8.93 -17.99
CA ASP A 375 -4.22 8.94 -16.54
C ASP A 375 -4.93 7.67 -16.07
N VAL A 376 -5.73 7.05 -16.93
CA VAL A 376 -6.37 5.75 -16.65
C VAL A 376 -5.31 4.68 -16.44
N GLU A 377 -4.29 4.62 -17.31
CA GLU A 377 -3.14 3.71 -17.15
C GLU A 377 -2.34 4.03 -15.88
N LYS A 378 -2.07 5.31 -15.58
CA LYS A 378 -1.38 5.69 -14.32
C LYS A 378 -2.11 5.15 -13.09
N VAL A 379 -3.43 5.36 -13.02
CA VAL A 379 -4.28 4.86 -11.93
C VAL A 379 -4.30 3.33 -11.93
N ARG A 380 -4.36 2.70 -13.10
CA ARG A 380 -4.35 1.24 -13.23
C ARG A 380 -3.07 0.65 -12.66
N THR A 381 -1.91 1.17 -13.05
CA THR A 381 -0.61 0.67 -12.58
C THR A 381 -0.48 0.82 -11.06
N ILE A 382 -0.93 1.95 -10.50
CA ILE A 382 -0.96 2.17 -9.04
C ILE A 382 -1.89 1.16 -8.36
N PHE A 383 -3.13 1.00 -8.86
CA PHE A 383 -4.09 0.04 -8.34
C PHE A 383 -3.53 -1.39 -8.39
N ARG A 384 -2.93 -1.78 -9.51
CA ARG A 384 -2.35 -3.11 -9.70
C ARG A 384 -1.17 -3.34 -8.76
N TRP A 385 -0.27 -2.38 -8.61
CA TRP A 385 0.86 -2.47 -7.67
C TRP A 385 0.39 -2.71 -6.23
N ILE A 386 -0.65 -1.98 -5.78
CA ILE A 386 -1.23 -2.20 -4.45
C ILE A 386 -1.87 -3.58 -4.35
N THR A 387 -2.69 -3.97 -5.33
CA THR A 387 -3.47 -5.20 -5.24
C THR A 387 -2.57 -6.43 -5.23
N VAL A 388 -1.51 -6.48 -6.05
CA VAL A 388 -0.52 -7.57 -6.14
C VAL A 388 0.18 -7.87 -4.80
N LYS A 389 0.32 -6.87 -3.92
CA LYS A 389 1.02 -7.03 -2.64
C LYS A 389 0.14 -7.81 -1.64
N ASN A 390 0.45 -9.09 -1.49
CA ASN A 390 -0.23 -9.96 -0.54
C ASN A 390 0.24 -9.71 0.91
N LEU A 391 -0.45 -8.84 1.64
CA LEU A 391 -0.10 -8.54 3.04
C LEU A 391 -0.09 -9.79 3.94
N ASN A 392 -0.88 -10.81 3.63
CA ASN A 392 -0.93 -12.04 4.42
C ASN A 392 0.32 -12.90 4.23
N SER A 393 0.96 -12.87 3.04
CA SER A 393 2.19 -13.62 2.78
C SER A 393 3.46 -12.83 3.03
N ILE A 394 3.40 -11.49 3.05
CA ILE A 394 4.57 -10.65 3.28
C ILE A 394 4.93 -10.67 4.78
N THR A 395 6.11 -11.18 5.11
CA THR A 395 6.74 -10.99 6.42
C THR A 395 7.53 -9.69 6.40
N PHE A 396 7.10 -8.71 7.19
CA PHE A 396 7.85 -7.48 7.37
C PHE A 396 8.86 -7.66 8.50
N ASP A 397 10.11 -7.31 8.26
CA ASP A 397 11.11 -7.21 9.32
C ASP A 397 10.71 -6.11 10.32
N ASP A 398 11.05 -6.27 11.60
CA ASP A 398 10.80 -5.27 12.65
C ASP A 398 11.61 -3.99 12.43
N SER A 399 12.64 -4.06 11.57
CA SER A 399 13.42 -2.93 11.10
C SER A 399 12.77 -2.13 9.95
N ALA A 400 11.65 -2.59 9.38
CA ALA A 400 10.99 -1.91 8.27
C ALA A 400 10.37 -0.58 8.72
N HIS A 401 10.97 0.52 8.28
CA HIS A 401 10.58 1.88 8.63
C HIS A 401 9.25 2.25 7.96
N GLY A 402 8.39 2.98 8.68
CA GLY A 402 7.02 3.33 8.27
C GLY A 402 6.92 4.37 7.13
N ASP A 403 8.03 4.98 6.75
CA ASP A 403 8.16 6.09 5.80
C ASP A 403 8.45 5.64 4.35
N THR A 404 8.56 4.33 4.12
CA THR A 404 8.69 3.73 2.79
C THR A 404 7.34 3.20 2.30
N PRO A 405 7.16 2.97 0.99
CA PRO A 405 5.98 2.25 0.48
C PRO A 405 5.76 0.89 1.17
N MET A 406 6.84 0.17 1.49
CA MET A 406 6.77 -1.07 2.28
C MET A 406 6.39 -0.82 3.75
N GLY A 407 6.82 0.30 4.32
CA GLY A 407 6.41 0.79 5.64
C GLY A 407 4.92 1.05 5.75
N LEU A 408 4.32 1.70 4.75
CA LEU A 408 2.87 1.88 4.70
C LEU A 408 2.13 0.54 4.54
N LEU A 409 2.61 -0.37 3.69
CA LEU A 409 2.03 -1.71 3.57
C LEU A 409 2.13 -2.50 4.89
N ARG A 410 3.24 -2.38 5.62
CA ARG A 410 3.40 -2.90 6.99
C ARG A 410 2.37 -2.28 7.92
N GLY A 411 2.19 -0.96 7.84
CA GLY A 411 1.17 -0.23 8.59
C GLY A 411 -0.24 -0.72 8.28
N ILE A 412 -0.56 -1.05 7.02
CA ILE A 412 -1.87 -1.61 6.64
C ILE A 412 -2.04 -3.00 7.25
N LYS A 413 -1.01 -3.85 7.22
CA LYS A 413 -1.05 -5.19 7.82
C LYS A 413 -1.34 -5.15 9.32
N TYR A 414 -0.72 -4.21 10.04
CA TYR A 414 -0.89 -4.06 11.49
C TYR A 414 -1.96 -3.04 11.87
N GLY A 415 -2.67 -2.46 10.90
CA GLY A 415 -3.78 -1.55 11.11
C GLY A 415 -3.39 -0.16 11.64
N THR A 416 -2.18 0.34 11.42
CA THR A 416 -1.86 1.76 11.65
C THR A 416 -2.15 2.63 10.42
N GLU A 417 -2.16 2.00 9.24
CA GLU A 417 -2.40 2.65 7.94
C GLU A 417 -3.57 2.00 7.21
N SER A 418 -3.96 2.57 6.08
CA SER A 418 -5.07 2.04 5.27
C SER A 418 -4.80 2.12 3.77
N TYR A 419 -5.41 1.20 3.03
CA TYR A 419 -5.29 1.14 1.57
C TYR A 419 -5.69 2.46 0.88
N HIS A 420 -6.73 3.13 1.37
CA HIS A 420 -7.22 4.36 0.75
C HIS A 420 -6.30 5.57 0.99
N VAL A 421 -5.57 5.58 2.10
CA VAL A 421 -4.52 6.58 2.38
C VAL A 421 -3.30 6.33 1.49
N LEU A 422 -2.86 5.08 1.36
CA LEU A 422 -1.76 4.70 0.46
C LEU A 422 -2.08 5.06 -1.00
N PHE A 423 -3.26 4.67 -1.49
CA PHE A 423 -3.67 4.97 -2.87
C PHE A 423 -3.72 6.48 -3.13
N LYS A 424 -4.31 7.27 -2.23
CA LYS A 424 -4.32 8.73 -2.34
C LYS A 424 -2.90 9.31 -2.39
N ARG A 425 -2.00 8.83 -1.52
CA ARG A 425 -0.59 9.27 -1.50
C ARG A 425 0.06 8.99 -2.85
N LEU A 426 -0.06 7.78 -3.41
CA LEU A 426 0.52 7.44 -4.70
C LEU A 426 -0.08 8.28 -5.85
N CYS A 427 -1.39 8.51 -5.85
CA CYS A 427 -2.03 9.41 -6.81
C CYS A 427 -1.46 10.83 -6.75
N SER A 428 -1.22 11.38 -5.55
CA SER A 428 -0.67 12.73 -5.41
C SER A 428 0.74 12.88 -6.00
N TYR A 429 1.58 11.84 -5.87
CA TYR A 429 2.92 11.81 -6.49
C TYR A 429 2.86 11.65 -8.01
N ALA A 430 1.75 11.09 -8.52
CA ALA A 430 1.49 10.93 -9.96
C ALA A 430 0.79 12.15 -10.58
N GLY A 431 0.49 13.20 -9.80
CA GLY A 431 -0.22 14.38 -10.28
C GLY A 431 -1.73 14.16 -10.46
N LEU A 432 -2.31 13.18 -9.77
CA LEU A 432 -3.72 12.80 -9.92
C LEU A 432 -4.55 13.23 -8.71
N HIS A 433 -5.67 13.90 -8.99
CA HIS A 433 -6.64 14.28 -7.96
C HIS A 433 -7.32 13.02 -7.42
N CYS A 434 -7.11 12.77 -6.13
CA CYS A 434 -7.72 11.66 -5.42
C CYS A 434 -8.28 12.13 -4.07
N VAL A 435 -9.51 11.73 -3.78
CA VAL A 435 -10.18 12.00 -2.50
C VAL A 435 -10.43 10.70 -1.75
N VAL A 436 -10.48 10.79 -0.42
CA VAL A 436 -10.95 9.70 0.45
C VAL A 436 -12.39 9.97 0.82
N ILE A 437 -13.29 9.07 0.46
CA ILE A 437 -14.72 9.12 0.77
C ILE A 437 -14.97 8.26 1.99
N LYS A 438 -15.64 8.83 3.00
CA LYS A 438 -16.07 8.12 4.20
C LYS A 438 -17.54 7.76 4.08
N GLY A 439 -17.90 6.57 4.54
CA GLY A 439 -19.24 6.04 4.34
C GLY A 439 -19.56 4.80 5.18
N TYR A 440 -20.60 4.12 4.75
CA TYR A 440 -20.96 2.77 5.19
C TYR A 440 -20.72 1.79 4.06
N SER A 441 -20.46 0.53 4.40
CA SER A 441 -20.41 -0.54 3.40
C SER A 441 -21.06 -1.82 3.91
N LYS A 442 -21.69 -2.59 3.00
CA LYS A 442 -22.21 -3.93 3.28
C LYS A 442 -21.06 -4.95 3.34
N SER A 443 -20.18 -4.78 4.33
CA SER A 443 -18.94 -5.54 4.50
C SER A 443 -19.17 -6.90 5.18
N ALA A 444 -18.10 -7.58 5.57
CA ALA A 444 -18.19 -8.89 6.23
C ALA A 444 -19.04 -8.80 7.51
N GLY A 445 -20.02 -9.70 7.65
CA GLY A 445 -20.96 -9.72 8.77
C GLY A 445 -22.24 -8.91 8.55
N TYR A 446 -22.36 -8.15 7.45
CA TYR A 446 -23.63 -7.53 7.07
C TYR A 446 -24.68 -8.59 6.68
N GLN A 447 -25.92 -8.39 7.15
CA GLN A 447 -27.07 -9.20 6.76
C GLN A 447 -28.12 -8.29 6.13
N PRO A 448 -28.75 -8.69 5.00
CA PRO A 448 -29.83 -7.91 4.39
C PRO A 448 -30.92 -7.53 5.40
N GLY A 449 -31.29 -6.24 5.41
CA GLY A 449 -32.27 -5.69 6.36
C GLY A 449 -31.69 -5.16 7.67
N VAL A 450 -30.39 -5.35 7.94
CA VAL A 450 -29.71 -4.69 9.07
C VAL A 450 -29.50 -3.20 8.77
N ARG A 451 -29.79 -2.35 9.76
CA ARG A 451 -29.63 -0.90 9.70
C ARG A 451 -28.23 -0.43 10.11
N PHE A 452 -27.83 0.73 9.60
CA PHE A 452 -26.53 1.36 9.84
C PHE A 452 -26.57 2.36 11.00
N GLU A 453 -26.85 1.88 12.21
CA GLU A 453 -27.08 2.73 13.39
C GLU A 453 -25.79 3.19 14.10
N ASP A 454 -24.68 2.48 13.91
CA ASP A 454 -23.43 2.70 14.63
C ASP A 454 -22.20 2.60 13.71
N ASN A 455 -21.01 2.58 14.31
CA ASN A 455 -19.75 2.57 13.58
C ASN A 455 -19.30 1.17 13.08
N ARG A 456 -20.08 0.10 13.29
CA ARG A 456 -19.68 -1.29 12.93
C ARG A 456 -19.35 -1.46 11.45
N PHE A 457 -20.07 -0.75 10.59
CA PHE A 457 -19.92 -0.86 9.13
C PHE A 457 -19.31 0.40 8.50
N ARG A 458 -18.65 1.25 9.30
CA ARG A 458 -17.92 2.41 8.80
C ARG A 458 -16.78 1.95 7.90
N ASN A 459 -16.64 2.62 6.77
CA ASN A 459 -15.60 2.30 5.81
C ASN A 459 -15.19 3.54 5.00
N SER A 460 -14.08 3.43 4.30
CA SER A 460 -13.58 4.46 3.40
C SER A 460 -13.04 3.85 2.10
N TRP A 461 -13.18 4.61 1.02
CA TRP A 461 -12.69 4.27 -0.32
C TRP A 461 -12.18 5.53 -1.02
N ASN A 462 -11.71 5.40 -2.26
CA ASN A 462 -11.24 6.52 -3.03
C ASN A 462 -12.19 6.86 -4.18
N ALA A 463 -12.22 8.13 -4.54
CA ALA A 463 -12.54 8.54 -5.90
C ALA A 463 -11.33 9.25 -6.50
N VAL A 464 -11.05 8.96 -7.77
CA VAL A 464 -9.94 9.55 -8.54
C VAL A 464 -10.52 10.21 -9.78
N TYR A 465 -9.98 11.37 -10.15
CA TYR A 465 -10.43 12.08 -11.34
C TYR A 465 -9.63 11.61 -12.56
N VAL A 466 -10.27 10.87 -13.45
CA VAL A 466 -9.66 10.33 -14.68
C VAL A 466 -10.70 10.28 -15.80
N ALA A 467 -10.24 10.32 -17.06
CA ALA A 467 -11.14 10.36 -18.22
C ALA A 467 -12.23 11.45 -18.08
N GLY A 468 -11.86 12.62 -17.57
CA GLY A 468 -12.74 13.78 -17.40
C GLY A 468 -13.84 13.65 -16.33
N SER A 469 -13.79 12.66 -15.43
CA SER A 469 -14.81 12.50 -14.38
C SER A 469 -14.28 11.80 -13.13
N TRP A 470 -14.99 11.94 -12.01
CA TRP A 470 -14.69 11.19 -10.78
C TRP A 470 -15.09 9.72 -10.92
N ARG A 471 -14.17 8.81 -10.58
CA ARG A 471 -14.36 7.36 -10.66
C ARG A 471 -13.98 6.68 -9.34
N PHE A 472 -14.77 5.70 -8.91
CA PHE A 472 -14.51 4.99 -7.67
C PHE A 472 -13.37 3.97 -7.82
N VAL A 473 -12.53 3.89 -6.79
CA VAL A 473 -11.50 2.86 -6.66
C VAL A 473 -11.53 2.33 -5.23
N GLN A 474 -11.58 1.00 -5.09
CA GLN A 474 -11.54 0.35 -3.79
C GLN A 474 -10.45 -0.74 -3.74
N CYS A 475 -9.23 -0.31 -3.37
CA CYS A 475 -8.05 -1.17 -3.34
C CYS A 475 -8.19 -2.35 -2.36
N ASN A 476 -8.85 -2.17 -1.21
CA ASN A 476 -8.97 -3.25 -0.22
C ASN A 476 -9.85 -4.41 -0.71
N TRP A 477 -10.91 -4.11 -1.48
CA TRP A 477 -11.76 -5.13 -2.08
C TRP A 477 -11.11 -5.71 -3.34
N GLY A 478 -10.47 -4.88 -4.16
CA GLY A 478 -9.72 -5.34 -5.34
C GLY A 478 -8.54 -6.25 -5.00
N ALA A 479 -7.89 -6.04 -3.85
CA ALA A 479 -6.76 -6.85 -3.37
C ALA A 479 -7.19 -8.14 -2.65
N ARG A 480 -8.48 -8.30 -2.36
CA ARG A 480 -8.99 -9.43 -1.60
C ARG A 480 -9.15 -10.63 -2.51
N HIS A 481 -8.54 -11.75 -2.11
CA HIS A 481 -8.60 -13.00 -2.85
C HIS A 481 -10.06 -13.37 -3.08
N LEU A 482 -10.40 -13.78 -4.31
CA LEU A 482 -11.62 -14.50 -4.61
C LEU A 482 -11.55 -15.92 -4.01
N VAL A 483 -11.30 -16.01 -2.70
CA VAL A 483 -11.52 -17.23 -1.91
C VAL A 483 -13.02 -17.41 -1.79
N ASN A 484 -13.65 -17.97 -2.82
CA ASN A 484 -14.90 -18.75 -2.76
C ASN A 484 -15.44 -19.20 -4.12
N ALA A 485 -14.78 -18.87 -5.24
CA ALA A 485 -15.02 -19.64 -6.45
C ALA A 485 -14.16 -20.91 -6.39
N LYS A 486 -14.66 -21.97 -5.71
CA LYS A 486 -14.25 -23.32 -6.12
C LYS A 486 -14.69 -23.43 -7.59
N GLU A 487 -13.77 -23.27 -8.52
CA GLU A 487 -14.02 -23.67 -9.89
C GLU A 487 -14.57 -25.11 -9.84
N VAL A 488 -15.74 -25.32 -10.45
CA VAL A 488 -16.26 -26.67 -10.63
C VAL A 488 -15.18 -27.44 -11.39
N PRO A 489 -14.60 -28.53 -10.83
CA PRO A 489 -13.50 -29.21 -11.49
C PRO A 489 -13.95 -29.67 -12.87
N LYS A 490 -13.32 -29.17 -13.93
CA LYS A 490 -13.48 -29.75 -15.27
C LYS A 490 -12.96 -31.18 -15.22
N PRO A 491 -13.78 -32.21 -15.54
CA PRO A 491 -13.31 -33.58 -15.50
C PRO A 491 -12.21 -33.77 -16.55
N GLY A 492 -10.98 -34.09 -16.10
CA GLY A 492 -9.85 -34.44 -16.97
C GLY A 492 -8.65 -33.48 -16.97
N GLY A 493 -8.68 -32.36 -16.25
CA GLY A 493 -7.53 -31.46 -16.12
C GLY A 493 -6.51 -31.96 -15.09
N LYS A 494 -5.27 -32.23 -15.51
CA LYS A 494 -4.15 -32.50 -14.58
C LYS A 494 -3.96 -31.29 -13.66
N SER A 495 -4.06 -31.53 -12.34
CA SER A 495 -3.79 -30.56 -11.29
C SER A 495 -2.34 -30.06 -11.39
N LYS A 496 -2.12 -28.93 -12.06
CA LYS A 496 -1.00 -28.06 -11.69
C LYS A 496 -1.30 -27.55 -10.29
N SER A 497 -0.29 -27.52 -9.43
CA SER A 497 -0.36 -27.11 -8.03
C SER A 497 -1.32 -25.94 -7.82
N ASP A 498 -2.15 -26.11 -6.80
CA ASP A 498 -3.14 -25.20 -6.21
C ASP A 498 -2.50 -23.88 -5.74
N SER A 499 -1.86 -23.15 -6.65
CA SER A 499 -1.49 -21.76 -6.47
C SER A 499 -2.82 -21.03 -6.43
N LEU A 500 -3.25 -20.66 -5.23
CA LEU A 500 -4.16 -19.55 -4.97
C LEU A 500 -3.87 -18.47 -6.00
N ARG A 501 -4.63 -18.46 -7.10
CA ARG A 501 -4.39 -17.50 -8.16
C ARG A 501 -4.68 -16.15 -7.56
N TYR A 502 -3.63 -15.35 -7.54
CA TYR A 502 -3.67 -13.99 -7.07
C TYR A 502 -4.37 -13.12 -8.14
N GLU A 503 -5.63 -13.43 -8.39
CA GLU A 503 -6.54 -12.68 -9.26
C GLU A 503 -7.16 -11.57 -8.40
N TYR A 504 -6.87 -10.34 -8.79
CA TYR A 504 -7.52 -9.15 -8.24
C TYR A 504 -8.93 -9.06 -8.78
N ASP A 505 -9.80 -8.31 -8.10
CA ASP A 505 -11.15 -8.08 -8.57
C ASP A 505 -11.26 -6.72 -9.27
N ASP A 506 -11.24 -6.77 -10.61
CA ASP A 506 -11.36 -5.60 -11.49
C ASP A 506 -12.65 -4.80 -11.27
N HIS A 507 -13.72 -5.42 -10.75
CA HIS A 507 -14.97 -4.72 -10.46
C HIS A 507 -14.74 -3.47 -9.61
N TYR A 508 -13.76 -3.50 -8.69
CA TYR A 508 -13.43 -2.40 -7.78
C TYR A 508 -12.45 -1.35 -8.36
N PHE A 509 -12.14 -1.44 -9.65
CA PHE A 509 -11.42 -0.43 -10.42
C PHE A 509 -12.40 0.32 -11.33
N LEU A 510 -12.51 1.63 -11.13
CA LEU A 510 -13.38 2.56 -11.87
C LEU A 510 -14.86 2.15 -11.91
N THR A 511 -15.36 1.52 -10.82
CA THR A 511 -16.74 1.02 -10.73
C THR A 511 -17.77 2.10 -11.00
N ASP A 512 -18.79 1.78 -11.80
CA ASP A 512 -19.86 2.73 -12.07
C ASP A 512 -20.69 3.01 -10.80
N PRO A 513 -21.10 4.27 -10.55
CA PRO A 513 -21.82 4.63 -9.33
C PRO A 513 -23.10 3.84 -9.09
N LYS A 514 -23.80 3.46 -10.16
CA LYS A 514 -25.03 2.64 -10.11
C LYS A 514 -24.78 1.22 -9.61
N GLU A 515 -23.59 0.67 -9.83
CA GLU A 515 -23.20 -0.65 -9.30
C GLU A 515 -22.59 -0.50 -7.91
N PHE A 516 -21.73 0.50 -7.74
CA PHE A 516 -20.99 0.74 -6.50
C PHE A 516 -21.91 1.02 -5.30
N ILE A 517 -23.03 1.73 -5.52
CA ILE A 517 -24.01 2.06 -4.47
C ILE A 517 -24.67 0.83 -3.84
N TYR A 518 -24.67 -0.34 -4.50
CA TYR A 518 -25.23 -1.55 -3.89
C TYR A 518 -24.42 -2.02 -2.68
N GLU A 519 -23.12 -1.71 -2.64
CA GLU A 519 -22.20 -2.16 -1.58
C GLU A 519 -21.67 -1.02 -0.71
N PHE A 520 -21.58 0.21 -1.22
CA PHE A 520 -20.98 1.36 -0.52
C PHE A 520 -21.87 2.61 -0.55
N PHE A 521 -22.14 3.19 0.63
CA PHE A 521 -22.93 4.40 0.81
C PHE A 521 -22.09 5.56 1.39
N PRO A 522 -21.77 6.60 0.60
CA PRO A 522 -21.08 7.79 1.07
C PRO A 522 -21.86 8.57 2.14
N LEU A 523 -21.17 9.13 3.14
CA LEU A 523 -21.78 10.04 4.13
C LEU A 523 -22.22 11.39 3.54
N GLN A 524 -21.51 11.83 2.51
CA GLN A 524 -21.77 13.07 1.77
C GLN A 524 -22.51 12.71 0.48
N ALA A 525 -23.73 13.22 0.30
CA ALA A 525 -24.63 12.79 -0.77
C ALA A 525 -24.06 13.06 -2.17
N GLU A 526 -23.30 14.14 -2.34
CA GLU A 526 -22.62 14.52 -3.58
C GLU A 526 -21.60 13.46 -4.04
N TRP A 527 -21.01 12.71 -3.09
CA TRP A 527 -20.06 11.64 -3.39
C TRP A 527 -20.72 10.32 -3.75
N GLN A 528 -22.06 10.26 -3.85
CA GLN A 528 -22.73 9.12 -4.48
C GLN A 528 -22.48 9.09 -5.98
N LEU A 529 -22.21 10.25 -6.60
CA LEU A 529 -22.02 10.39 -8.05
C LEU A 529 -23.19 9.82 -8.88
N LEU A 530 -24.37 9.71 -8.27
CA LEU A 530 -25.61 9.31 -8.92
C LEU A 530 -26.34 10.54 -9.46
N LYS A 531 -27.02 10.38 -10.60
CA LYS A 531 -27.91 11.43 -11.14
C LYS A 531 -29.04 11.76 -10.17
N ALA A 532 -29.56 10.76 -9.47
CA ALA A 532 -30.50 10.89 -8.37
C ALA A 532 -29.89 10.21 -7.15
N ALA A 533 -29.51 11.01 -6.15
CA ALA A 533 -28.97 10.49 -4.90
C ALA A 533 -30.07 9.76 -4.10
N ILE A 534 -29.67 8.69 -3.42
CA ILE A 534 -30.55 7.92 -2.55
C ILE A 534 -30.28 8.24 -1.08
N SER A 535 -31.27 8.05 -0.24
CA SER A 535 -31.16 8.12 1.22
C SER A 535 -30.48 6.88 1.80
N LEU A 536 -30.03 6.98 3.06
CA LEU A 536 -29.49 5.83 3.79
C LEU A 536 -30.53 4.71 3.93
N HIS A 537 -31.80 5.07 4.10
CA HIS A 537 -32.89 4.11 4.21
C HIS A 537 -33.09 3.33 2.91
N GLU A 538 -33.06 4.01 1.75
CA GLU A 538 -33.14 3.35 0.44
C GLU A 538 -31.93 2.42 0.22
N PHE A 539 -30.72 2.84 0.63
CA PHE A 539 -29.53 1.98 0.58
C PHE A 539 -29.66 0.70 1.43
N GLU A 540 -30.25 0.81 2.62
CA GLU A 540 -30.55 -0.34 3.49
C GLU A 540 -31.54 -1.31 2.84
N GLU A 541 -32.49 -0.78 2.06
CA GLU A 541 -33.45 -1.58 1.31
C GLU A 541 -32.88 -2.16 0.00
N LEU A 542 -31.72 -1.71 -0.49
CA LEU A 542 -31.12 -2.26 -1.71
C LEU A 542 -30.67 -3.72 -1.53
N PRO A 543 -30.93 -4.60 -2.51
CA PRO A 543 -30.42 -5.97 -2.53
C PRO A 543 -28.92 -6.03 -2.26
N PHE A 544 -28.49 -7.07 -1.57
CA PHE A 544 -27.07 -7.26 -1.32
C PHE A 544 -26.43 -8.07 -2.46
N VAL A 545 -25.82 -7.35 -3.40
CA VAL A 545 -25.07 -7.92 -4.53
C VAL A 545 -23.61 -7.48 -4.48
N ARG A 546 -22.75 -8.24 -5.13
CA ARG A 546 -21.29 -8.05 -5.17
C ARG A 546 -20.76 -8.15 -6.59
N SER A 547 -19.45 -7.95 -6.75
CA SER A 547 -18.74 -8.04 -8.02
C SER A 547 -19.15 -9.21 -8.93
N LEU A 548 -19.31 -10.42 -8.39
CA LEU A 548 -19.72 -11.60 -9.19
C LEU A 548 -21.09 -11.41 -9.87
N PHE A 549 -22.03 -10.72 -9.24
CA PHE A 549 -23.35 -10.46 -9.82
C PHE A 549 -23.21 -9.66 -11.14
N PHE A 550 -22.46 -8.56 -11.08
CA PHE A 550 -22.20 -7.70 -12.24
C PHE A 550 -21.28 -8.38 -13.26
N ARG A 551 -20.27 -9.12 -12.81
CA ARG A 551 -19.33 -9.85 -13.69
C ARG A 551 -20.04 -10.90 -14.56
N TYR A 552 -21.08 -11.55 -14.04
CA TYR A 552 -21.90 -12.49 -14.82
C TYR A 552 -23.01 -11.81 -15.64
N GLY A 553 -23.06 -10.47 -15.68
CA GLY A 553 -24.09 -9.72 -16.40
C GLY A 553 -25.49 -9.88 -15.79
N LEU A 554 -25.59 -10.26 -14.51
CA LEU A 554 -26.88 -10.34 -13.83
C LEU A 554 -27.40 -8.93 -13.54
N TYR A 555 -28.70 -8.76 -13.65
CA TYR A 555 -29.39 -7.51 -13.34
C TYR A 555 -30.75 -7.81 -12.71
N PHE A 556 -31.29 -6.83 -11.98
CA PHE A 556 -32.65 -6.90 -11.46
C PHE A 556 -33.62 -6.39 -12.54
N PRO A 557 -34.65 -7.17 -12.93
CA PRO A 557 -35.66 -6.71 -13.89
C PRO A 557 -36.49 -5.53 -13.37
N ASP A 558 -36.66 -5.44 -12.06
CA ASP A 558 -37.35 -4.35 -11.37
C ASP A 558 -36.34 -3.51 -10.59
N GLU A 559 -36.22 -2.23 -10.93
CA GLU A 559 -35.34 -1.26 -10.25
C GLU A 559 -35.76 -1.02 -8.78
N HIS A 560 -37.00 -1.34 -8.41
CA HIS A 560 -37.53 -1.21 -7.05
C HIS A 560 -37.40 -2.50 -6.22
N THR A 561 -36.67 -3.51 -6.72
CA THR A 561 -36.43 -4.75 -5.98
C THR A 561 -35.79 -4.44 -4.63
N LYS A 562 -36.44 -4.86 -3.53
CA LYS A 562 -35.94 -4.68 -2.16
C LYS A 562 -35.20 -5.91 -1.66
N ALA A 563 -34.26 -5.70 -0.74
CA ALA A 563 -33.48 -6.73 -0.06
C ALA A 563 -34.33 -7.65 0.81
N VAL A 564 -35.41 -7.12 1.40
CA VAL A 564 -36.34 -7.85 2.26
C VAL A 564 -37.72 -7.82 1.62
N MET A 565 -38.23 -8.99 1.28
CA MET A 565 -39.60 -9.17 0.77
C MET A 565 -40.47 -9.76 1.88
N TYR A 566 -41.60 -9.11 2.15
CA TYR A 566 -42.62 -9.63 3.05
C TYR A 566 -43.55 -10.53 2.23
N THR A 567 -43.76 -11.75 2.71
CA THR A 567 -44.77 -12.65 2.13
C THR A 567 -45.99 -12.66 3.02
N ASP A 568 -47.16 -12.61 2.41
CA ASP A 568 -48.41 -12.83 3.13
C ASP A 568 -48.44 -14.31 3.56
N SER A 569 -48.89 -14.56 4.79
CA SER A 569 -48.96 -15.87 5.44
C SER A 569 -49.88 -16.89 4.75
N THR A 570 -50.43 -16.55 3.58
CA THR A 570 -51.38 -17.35 2.80
C THR A 570 -50.75 -18.21 1.71
N VAL A 571 -49.43 -18.12 1.44
CA VAL A 571 -48.78 -18.93 0.39
C VAL A 571 -47.72 -19.93 0.91
N CYS A 572 -47.55 -20.07 2.22
CA CYS A 572 -46.85 -21.25 2.79
C CYS A 572 -47.84 -22.40 3.06
N GLY A 573 -48.60 -22.77 2.04
CA GLY A 573 -49.44 -23.98 2.03
C GLY A 573 -48.59 -25.22 1.82
N GLY A 574 -47.85 -25.62 2.85
CA GLY A 574 -46.98 -26.79 2.84
C GLY A 574 -46.64 -27.24 4.26
N SER A 575 -47.66 -27.72 4.99
CA SER A 575 -47.60 -28.61 6.15
C SER A 575 -46.51 -28.38 7.24
N THR A 576 -47.03 -28.03 8.42
CA THR A 576 -46.50 -28.21 9.79
C THR A 576 -45.44 -27.22 10.32
N GLY A 577 -45.94 -26.26 11.11
CA GLY A 577 -45.37 -25.96 12.44
C GLY A 577 -44.28 -24.88 12.55
N GLY A 578 -44.71 -23.63 12.75
CA GLY A 578 -44.04 -22.68 13.66
C GLY A 578 -43.06 -21.67 13.06
N ILE A 579 -43.27 -20.40 13.46
CA ILE A 579 -42.40 -19.20 13.41
C ILE A 579 -42.40 -18.43 12.07
N PRO A 580 -42.62 -17.09 12.07
CA PRO A 580 -42.55 -16.27 10.86
C PRO A 580 -41.12 -16.29 10.32
N SER A 581 -40.93 -16.96 9.20
CA SER A 581 -39.64 -17.08 8.52
C SER A 581 -39.52 -15.92 7.53
N THR A 582 -38.60 -15.00 7.78
CA THR A 582 -38.08 -14.09 6.76
C THR A 582 -37.47 -14.92 5.63
N CYS A 583 -38.15 -14.97 4.48
CA CYS A 583 -37.69 -15.74 3.33
C CYS A 583 -36.88 -14.83 2.40
N THR A 584 -35.56 -14.94 2.43
CA THR A 584 -34.68 -14.30 1.45
C THR A 584 -34.70 -15.14 0.16
N LEU A 585 -35.57 -14.78 -0.79
CA LEU A 585 -35.68 -15.46 -2.08
C LEU A 585 -34.75 -14.80 -3.11
N PHE A 586 -33.64 -15.45 -3.47
CA PHE A 586 -32.98 -15.23 -4.75
C PHE A 586 -33.64 -16.15 -5.78
N ARG A 587 -34.41 -15.58 -6.72
CA ARG A 587 -34.87 -16.30 -7.92
C ARG A 587 -34.09 -15.75 -9.11
N SER A 588 -32.99 -16.41 -9.47
CA SER A 588 -32.32 -16.16 -10.75
C SER A 588 -33.12 -16.84 -11.86
N THR A 589 -33.87 -16.07 -12.64
CA THR A 589 -34.40 -16.55 -13.92
C THR A 589 -33.34 -16.32 -14.98
N THR A 590 -32.68 -17.39 -15.41
CA THR A 590 -31.91 -17.44 -16.66
C THR A 590 -32.86 -17.39 -17.84
N ALA A 591 -32.62 -16.47 -18.78
CA ALA A 591 -33.16 -16.50 -20.13
C ALA A 591 -32.00 -16.62 -21.11
#